data_AF-A0A3L7ZKU0-F1
#
_entry.id   AF-A0A3L7ZKU0-F1
#
_cell.length_a   1.000
_cell.length_b   1.000
_cell.length_c   1.000
_cell.angle_alpha   90.00
_cell.angle_beta   90.00
_cell.angle_gamma   90.00
#
_symmetry.space_group_name_H-M   'P 1'
#
loop_
_entity.id
_entity.type
_entity.pdbx_description
1 polymer ?
#
loop_
_entity_poly.entity_id
_entity_poly.type
_entity_poly.pdbx_seq_one_letter_code
_entity_poly.pdbx_strand_id
1 'polypeptide(L)'
;MNSELLIKIAQKGYNVAYGANINFATYDIVKKIPGYVSFLSIIVGILGLVYPPFAEKYVSVFILILGIASVYIERFTPNIDSYSNRGIANTDQLNKLKNLYFEVKRMSDSADFSTIETRYTAIEDEFNASSQPDQIVFANWLAHYKMFCEKDMSWMDEQLHFHWWKDKIPMTAHIVIYILLLSIFVYYCVKIPVLNEFFCKIFYLQ
;
A
#
# COMPACT_ATOMS: atom_id res chain seq x y z
N MET A 1 32.87 -5.26 0.11
CA MET A 1 32.37 -6.27 1.06
C MET A 1 31.44 -5.65 2.11
N ASN A 2 31.90 -4.74 2.98
CA ASN A 2 31.03 -4.07 3.97
C ASN A 2 29.83 -3.34 3.31
N SER A 3 30.09 -2.54 2.26
CA SER A 3 29.05 -1.82 1.51
C SER A 3 27.99 -2.73 0.85
N GLU A 4 28.42 -3.86 0.30
CA GLU A 4 27.51 -4.83 -0.36
C GLU A 4 26.60 -5.51 0.67
N LEU A 5 27.15 -5.84 1.85
CA LEU A 5 26.38 -6.43 2.94
C LEU A 5 25.36 -5.41 3.52
N LEU A 6 25.76 -4.14 3.68
CA LEU A 6 24.85 -3.07 4.10
C LEU A 6 23.68 -2.89 3.12
N ILE A 7 23.96 -2.84 1.82
CA ILE A 7 22.93 -2.79 0.77
C ILE A 7 22.02 -4.01 0.85
N LYS A 8 22.57 -5.22 0.99
CA LYS A 8 21.80 -6.46 1.08
C LYS A 8 20.84 -6.46 2.28
N ILE A 9 21.33 -6.03 3.44
CA ILE A 9 20.52 -5.91 4.66
C ILE A 9 19.42 -4.85 4.47
N ALA A 10 19.73 -3.71 3.88
CA ALA A 10 18.74 -2.65 3.61
C ALA A 10 17.65 -3.11 2.62
N GLN A 11 18.03 -3.80 1.54
CA GLN A 11 17.07 -4.39 0.58
C GLN A 11 16.16 -5.42 1.24
N LYS A 12 16.71 -6.30 2.09
CA LYS A 12 15.88 -7.25 2.83
C LYS A 12 14.98 -6.54 3.84
N GLY A 13 15.50 -5.54 4.54
CA GLY A 13 14.73 -4.67 5.43
C GLY A 13 13.53 -4.07 4.73
N TYR A 14 13.70 -3.58 3.49
CA TYR A 14 12.62 -3.02 2.69
C TYR A 14 11.52 -4.06 2.43
N ASN A 15 11.91 -5.26 1.99
CA ASN A 15 10.98 -6.35 1.70
C ASN A 15 10.21 -6.81 2.94
N VAL A 16 10.91 -6.96 4.07
CA VAL A 16 10.32 -7.36 5.35
C VAL A 16 9.40 -6.27 5.89
N ALA A 17 9.79 -5.01 5.81
CA ALA A 17 8.96 -3.87 6.20
C ALA A 17 7.68 -3.79 5.36
N TYR A 18 7.80 -3.95 4.04
CA TYR A 18 6.66 -4.01 3.14
C TYR A 18 5.73 -5.19 3.49
N GLY A 19 6.31 -6.38 3.71
CA GLY A 19 5.60 -7.58 4.16
C GLY A 19 4.90 -7.40 5.50
N ALA A 20 5.46 -6.65 6.45
CA ALA A 20 4.78 -6.31 7.70
C ALA A 20 3.59 -5.38 7.44
N ASN A 21 3.80 -4.33 6.65
CA ASN A 21 2.80 -3.30 6.40
C ASN A 21 1.61 -3.81 5.59
N ILE A 22 1.82 -4.71 4.63
CA ILE A 22 0.71 -5.31 3.85
C ILE A 22 -0.16 -6.21 4.72
N ASN A 23 0.45 -6.98 5.63
CA ASN A 23 -0.30 -7.79 6.59
C ASN A 23 -1.12 -6.91 7.54
N PHE A 24 -0.54 -5.84 8.09
CA PHE A 24 -1.28 -4.89 8.93
C PHE A 24 -2.36 -4.13 8.15
N ALA A 25 -2.09 -3.77 6.88
CA ALA A 25 -3.07 -3.12 6.03
C ALA A 25 -4.28 -4.03 5.78
N THR A 26 -4.04 -5.31 5.47
CA THR A 26 -5.12 -6.29 5.33
C THR A 26 -5.90 -6.44 6.63
N TYR A 27 -5.22 -6.60 7.77
CA TYR A 27 -5.87 -6.65 9.08
C TYR A 27 -6.75 -5.42 9.36
N ASP A 28 -6.21 -4.22 9.15
CA ASP A 28 -6.92 -2.96 9.38
C ASP A 28 -8.16 -2.83 8.48
N ILE A 29 -8.04 -3.18 7.19
CA ILE A 29 -9.15 -3.12 6.24
C ILE A 29 -10.27 -4.06 6.68
N VAL A 30 -9.93 -5.32 6.95
CA VAL A 30 -10.92 -6.35 7.32
C VAL A 30 -11.61 -6.00 8.63
N LYS A 31 -10.87 -5.46 9.62
CA LYS A 31 -11.42 -5.12 10.93
C LYS A 31 -12.25 -3.83 10.96
N LYS A 32 -11.90 -2.82 10.14
CA LYS A 32 -12.45 -1.46 10.27
C LYS A 32 -13.46 -1.10 9.18
N ILE A 33 -13.19 -1.48 7.92
CA ILE A 33 -13.98 -1.00 6.78
C ILE A 33 -15.44 -1.48 6.82
N PRO A 34 -15.77 -2.75 7.12
CA PRO A 34 -17.16 -3.19 7.24
C PRO A 34 -17.96 -2.36 8.25
N GLY A 35 -17.34 -2.06 9.40
CA GLY A 35 -17.94 -1.23 10.44
C GLY A 35 -18.23 0.19 9.95
N TYR A 36 -17.28 0.81 9.23
CA TYR A 36 -17.47 2.16 8.66
C TYR A 36 -18.55 2.17 7.57
N VAL A 37 -18.61 1.15 6.72
CA VAL A 37 -19.66 1.01 5.70
C VAL A 37 -21.03 0.90 6.36
N SER A 38 -21.17 0.05 7.38
CA SER A 38 -22.43 -0.11 8.12
C SER A 38 -22.88 1.19 8.77
N PHE A 39 -21.97 1.87 9.47
CA PHE A 39 -22.25 3.15 10.12
C PHE A 39 -22.67 4.23 9.12
N LEU A 40 -21.94 4.39 8.02
CA LEU A 40 -22.27 5.36 6.98
C LEU A 40 -23.63 5.05 6.33
N SER A 41 -23.92 3.77 6.08
CA SER A 41 -25.19 3.34 5.48
C SER A 41 -26.38 3.70 6.37
N ILE A 42 -26.25 3.54 7.68
CA ILE A 42 -27.28 3.92 8.65
C ILE A 42 -27.48 5.44 8.65
N ILE A 43 -26.40 6.23 8.67
CA ILE A 43 -26.50 7.70 8.62
C ILE A 43 -27.25 8.15 7.36
N VAL A 44 -26.87 7.62 6.20
CA VAL A 44 -27.51 7.97 4.92
C VAL A 44 -28.98 7.54 4.92
N GLY A 45 -29.30 6.36 5.46
CA GLY A 45 -30.68 5.90 5.59
C GLY A 45 -31.53 6.83 6.47
N ILE A 46 -31.01 7.26 7.62
CA ILE A 46 -31.70 8.22 8.51
C ILE A 46 -31.89 9.57 7.82
N LEU A 47 -30.84 10.09 7.17
CA LEU A 47 -30.91 11.36 6.45
C LEU A 47 -31.92 11.29 5.29
N GLY A 48 -32.02 10.15 4.60
CA GLY A 48 -32.99 9.93 3.52
C GLY A 48 -34.46 10.01 3.95
N LEU A 49 -34.77 9.79 5.24
CA LEU A 49 -36.13 9.95 5.77
C LEU A 49 -36.57 11.42 5.85
N VAL A 50 -35.60 12.34 6.02
CA VAL A 50 -35.86 13.77 6.23
C VAL A 50 -35.54 14.57 4.98
N TYR A 51 -34.49 14.18 4.25
CA TYR A 51 -33.92 14.91 3.13
C TYR A 51 -33.97 14.06 1.85
N PRO A 52 -34.89 14.37 0.90
CA PRO A 52 -35.05 13.61 -0.34
C PRO A 52 -33.78 13.33 -1.15
N PRO A 53 -32.79 14.25 -1.25
CA PRO A 53 -31.55 13.99 -1.98
C PRO A 53 -30.74 12.77 -1.51
N PHE A 54 -30.86 12.36 -0.25
CA PHE A 54 -30.16 11.18 0.29
C PHE A 54 -30.87 9.86 -0.06
N ALA A 55 -32.13 9.91 -0.46
CA ALA A 55 -32.90 8.76 -0.93
C ALA A 55 -32.81 8.59 -2.47
N GLU A 56 -32.07 9.45 -3.16
CA GLU A 56 -31.92 9.41 -4.61
C GLU A 56 -31.26 8.12 -5.11
N LYS A 57 -31.56 7.79 -6.38
CA LYS A 57 -31.08 6.55 -7.01
C LYS A 57 -29.55 6.41 -6.94
N TYR A 58 -28.83 7.49 -7.23
CA TYR A 58 -27.36 7.45 -7.26
C TYR A 58 -26.74 7.23 -5.88
N VAL A 59 -27.33 7.83 -4.83
CA VAL A 59 -26.89 7.63 -3.45
C VAL A 59 -27.15 6.19 -3.03
N SER A 60 -28.34 5.68 -3.33
CA SER A 60 -28.72 4.29 -3.02
C SER A 60 -27.81 3.26 -3.71
N VAL A 61 -27.47 3.49 -4.99
CA VAL A 61 -26.53 2.64 -5.74
C VAL A 61 -25.13 2.68 -5.10
N PHE A 62 -24.65 3.85 -4.70
CA PHE A 62 -23.35 3.98 -4.06
C PHE A 62 -23.28 3.20 -2.73
N ILE A 63 -24.30 3.34 -1.87
CA ILE A 63 -24.38 2.58 -0.62
C ILE A 63 -24.44 1.07 -0.87
N LEU A 64 -25.20 0.63 -1.88
CA LEU A 64 -25.26 -0.79 -2.24
C LEU A 64 -23.89 -1.35 -2.68
N ILE A 65 -23.12 -0.59 -3.46
CA ILE A 65 -21.76 -0.98 -3.87
C ILE A 65 -20.86 -1.12 -2.64
N LEU A 66 -20.93 -0.19 -1.68
CA LEU A 66 -20.17 -0.29 -0.43
C LEU A 66 -20.59 -1.53 0.38
N GLY A 67 -21.89 -1.84 0.44
CA GLY A 67 -22.40 -3.06 1.08
C GLY A 67 -21.83 -4.33 0.46
N ILE A 68 -21.83 -4.43 -0.87
CA ILE A 68 -21.23 -5.57 -1.60
C ILE A 68 -19.73 -5.66 -1.32
N ALA A 69 -19.01 -4.53 -1.30
CA ALA A 69 -17.60 -4.50 -0.95
C ALA A 69 -17.35 -4.99 0.49
N SER A 70 -18.22 -4.64 1.44
CA SER A 70 -18.17 -5.14 2.83
C SER A 70 -18.28 -6.67 2.89
N VAL A 71 -19.23 -7.25 2.15
CA VAL A 71 -19.40 -8.72 2.07
C VAL A 71 -18.16 -9.39 1.46
N TYR A 72 -17.56 -8.79 0.44
CA TYR A 72 -16.30 -9.30 -0.12
C TYR A 72 -15.17 -9.30 0.94
N ILE A 73 -15.06 -8.22 1.72
CA ILE A 73 -14.05 -8.08 2.78
C ILE A 73 -14.24 -9.15 3.87
N GLU A 74 -15.48 -9.49 4.22
CA GLU A 74 -15.79 -10.48 5.26
C GLU A 74 -15.22 -11.88 4.99
N ARG A 75 -14.97 -12.24 3.71
CA ARG A 75 -14.29 -13.50 3.34
C ARG A 75 -12.93 -13.68 4.03
N PHE A 76 -12.24 -12.59 4.36
CA PHE A 76 -10.91 -12.63 4.97
C PHE A 76 -10.95 -12.78 6.50
N THR A 77 -12.13 -12.62 7.12
CA THR A 77 -12.33 -12.70 8.58
C THR A 77 -11.80 -13.99 9.21
N PRO A 78 -12.00 -15.20 8.64
CA PRO A 78 -11.56 -16.44 9.28
C PRO A 78 -10.05 -16.51 9.55
N ASN A 79 -9.25 -15.82 8.74
CA ASN A 79 -7.78 -15.82 8.84
C ASN A 79 -7.22 -14.51 9.39
N ILE A 80 -8.06 -13.62 9.92
CA ILE A 80 -7.68 -12.23 10.25
C ILE A 80 -6.50 -12.17 11.25
N ASP A 81 -6.49 -13.03 12.27
CA ASP A 81 -5.42 -13.04 13.28
C ASP A 81 -4.08 -13.47 12.69
N SER A 82 -4.09 -14.31 11.65
CA SER A 82 -2.88 -14.72 10.94
C SER A 82 -2.17 -13.51 10.33
N TYR A 83 -2.92 -12.56 9.75
CA TYR A 83 -2.36 -11.32 9.23
C TYR A 83 -1.69 -10.49 10.33
N SER A 84 -2.36 -10.29 11.47
CA SER A 84 -1.78 -9.55 12.60
C SER A 84 -0.49 -10.22 13.10
N ASN A 85 -0.53 -11.54 13.30
CA ASN A 85 0.60 -12.30 13.82
C ASN A 85 1.81 -12.26 12.88
N ARG A 86 1.59 -12.38 11.56
CA ARG A 86 2.66 -12.21 10.56
C ARG A 86 3.18 -10.77 10.53
N GLY A 87 2.31 -9.77 10.65
CA GLY A 87 2.74 -8.37 10.74
C GLY A 87 3.66 -8.12 11.94
N ILE A 88 3.35 -8.71 13.09
CA ILE A 88 4.17 -8.66 14.31
C ILE A 88 5.51 -9.38 14.09
N ALA A 89 5.48 -10.61 13.58
CA ALA A 89 6.69 -11.39 13.30
C ALA A 89 7.63 -10.68 12.32
N ASN A 90 7.08 -10.14 11.22
CA ASN A 90 7.87 -9.38 10.24
C ASN A 90 8.43 -8.09 10.84
N THR A 91 7.73 -7.46 11.79
CA THR A 91 8.25 -6.29 12.50
C THR A 91 9.44 -6.65 13.40
N ASP A 92 9.37 -7.80 14.07
CA ASP A 92 10.50 -8.31 14.86
C ASP A 92 11.72 -8.61 13.96
N GLN A 93 11.51 -9.28 12.83
CA GLN A 93 12.54 -9.52 11.82
C GLN A 93 13.15 -8.23 11.27
N LEU A 94 12.33 -7.20 11.03
CA LEU A 94 12.80 -5.87 10.61
C LEU A 94 13.72 -5.25 11.66
N ASN A 95 13.37 -5.36 12.94
CA ASN A 95 14.20 -4.85 14.03
C ASN A 95 15.53 -5.61 14.14
N LYS A 96 15.51 -6.95 13.97
CA LYS A 96 16.73 -7.77 13.90
C LYS A 96 17.64 -7.31 12.75
N LEU A 97 17.07 -7.05 11.56
CA LEU A 97 17.82 -6.54 10.40
C LEU A 97 18.38 -5.14 10.63
N LYS A 98 17.60 -4.23 11.22
CA LYS A 98 18.05 -2.88 11.58
C LYS A 98 19.24 -2.93 12.55
N ASN A 99 19.19 -3.81 13.54
CA ASN A 99 20.30 -4.02 14.47
C ASN A 99 21.54 -4.56 13.75
N LEU A 100 21.36 -5.56 12.88
CA LEU A 100 22.43 -6.13 12.07
C LEU A 100 23.09 -5.06 11.17
N TYR A 101 22.29 -4.19 10.56
CA TYR A 101 22.76 -3.06 9.75
C TYR A 101 23.69 -2.14 10.53
N PHE A 102 23.29 -1.71 11.73
CA PHE A 102 24.11 -0.83 12.56
C PHE A 102 25.35 -1.53 13.14
N GLU A 103 25.29 -2.83 13.37
CA GLU A 103 26.43 -3.64 13.78
C GLU A 103 27.49 -3.66 12.67
N VAL A 104 27.10 -4.02 11.45
CA VAL A 104 27.97 -4.02 10.26
C VAL A 104 28.56 -2.63 10.00
N LYS A 105 27.75 -1.58 10.09
CA LYS A 105 28.20 -0.19 9.89
C LYS A 105 29.29 0.26 10.86
N ARG A 106 29.39 -0.36 12.05
CA ARG A 106 30.42 -0.05 13.06
C ARG A 106 31.68 -0.91 12.91
N MET A 107 31.62 -2.01 12.16
CA MET A 107 32.74 -2.91 11.95
C MET A 107 33.73 -2.34 10.93
N SER A 108 35.00 -2.70 11.04
CA SER A 108 36.01 -2.36 10.04
C SER A 108 35.81 -3.21 8.77
N ASP A 109 36.27 -2.70 7.63
CA ASP A 109 36.14 -3.42 6.36
C ASP A 109 36.91 -4.75 6.30
N SER A 110 37.89 -4.92 7.19
CA SER A 110 38.68 -6.14 7.35
C SER A 110 38.12 -7.12 8.38
N ALA A 111 36.97 -6.82 8.98
CA ALA A 111 36.36 -7.69 9.99
C ALA A 111 35.80 -8.97 9.34
N ASP A 112 35.66 -10.02 10.15
CA ASP A 112 34.98 -11.25 9.72
C ASP A 112 33.45 -11.05 9.81
N PHE A 113 32.77 -11.24 8.68
CA PHE A 113 31.32 -11.11 8.56
C PHE A 113 30.59 -12.47 8.55
N SER A 114 31.29 -13.60 8.70
CA SER A 114 30.70 -14.95 8.67
C SER A 114 29.51 -15.13 9.63
N THR A 115 29.63 -14.58 10.84
CA THR A 115 28.58 -14.63 11.86
C THR A 115 27.38 -13.74 11.49
N ILE A 116 27.65 -12.59 10.87
CA ILE A 116 26.61 -11.67 10.38
C ILE A 116 25.83 -12.31 9.25
N GLU A 117 26.50 -12.95 8.29
CA GLU A 117 25.86 -13.63 7.18
C GLU A 117 24.99 -14.80 7.65
N THR A 118 25.46 -15.57 8.63
CA THR A 118 24.67 -16.65 9.23
C THR A 118 23.38 -16.11 9.87
N ARG A 119 23.48 -15.02 10.64
CA ARG A 119 22.31 -14.36 11.25
C ARG A 119 21.38 -13.76 10.21
N TYR A 120 21.92 -13.14 9.16
CA TYR A 120 21.14 -12.62 8.04
C TYR A 120 20.32 -13.74 7.38
N THR A 121 20.95 -14.86 7.05
CA THR A 121 20.29 -16.00 6.39
C THR A 121 19.20 -16.58 7.28
N ALA A 122 19.43 -16.71 8.58
CA ALA A 122 18.41 -17.17 9.51
C ALA A 122 17.17 -16.27 9.52
N ILE A 123 17.34 -14.93 9.47
CA ILE A 123 16.22 -13.99 9.40
C ILE A 123 15.50 -14.09 8.04
N GLU A 124 16.26 -14.25 6.95
CA GLU A 124 15.71 -14.42 5.61
C GLU A 124 14.86 -15.69 5.49
N ASP A 125 15.34 -16.81 6.03
CA ASP A 125 14.63 -18.09 6.05
C ASP A 125 13.35 -18.00 6.90
N GLU A 126 13.42 -17.35 8.06
CA GLU A 126 12.25 -17.12 8.93
C GLU A 126 11.18 -16.26 8.23
N PHE A 127 11.58 -15.22 7.49
CA PHE A 127 10.67 -14.38 6.71
C PHE A 127 10.06 -15.13 5.54
N ASN A 128 10.86 -15.91 4.81
CA ASN A 128 10.38 -16.66 3.66
C ASN A 128 9.38 -17.75 4.09
N ALA A 129 9.63 -18.43 5.22
CA ALA A 129 8.76 -19.46 5.75
C ALA A 129 7.38 -18.93 6.20
N SER A 130 7.29 -17.66 6.60
CA SER A 130 6.04 -17.04 7.06
C SER A 130 5.25 -16.33 5.95
N SER A 131 5.78 -16.26 4.72
CA SER A 131 5.19 -15.50 3.61
C SER A 131 3.94 -16.17 3.04
N GLN A 132 2.88 -15.38 2.82
CA GLN A 132 1.61 -15.87 2.26
C GLN A 132 1.02 -14.86 1.26
N PRO A 133 0.61 -15.30 0.05
CA PRO A 133 0.14 -14.40 -1.03
C PRO A 133 -1.33 -13.96 -0.92
N ASP A 134 -2.08 -14.42 0.08
CA ASP A 134 -3.46 -14.01 0.30
C ASP A 134 -3.47 -12.62 0.96
N GLN A 135 -3.78 -11.55 0.22
CA GLN A 135 -3.87 -10.19 0.74
C GLN A 135 -5.08 -9.50 0.11
N ILE A 136 -5.75 -8.63 0.86
CA ILE A 136 -6.95 -7.97 0.35
C ILE A 136 -6.61 -6.87 -0.66
N VAL A 137 -7.54 -6.61 -1.58
CA VAL A 137 -7.43 -5.49 -2.52
C VAL A 137 -7.22 -4.17 -1.76
N PHE A 138 -6.49 -3.24 -2.37
CA PHE A 138 -6.07 -1.97 -1.76
C PHE A 138 -5.09 -2.05 -0.58
N ALA A 139 -4.83 -3.24 0.00
CA ALA A 139 -3.82 -3.39 1.06
C ALA A 139 -2.44 -2.88 0.61
N ASN A 140 -2.07 -3.08 -0.66
CA ASN A 140 -0.84 -2.55 -1.23
C ASN A 140 -0.71 -1.02 -1.10
N TRP A 141 -1.78 -0.27 -1.35
CA TRP A 141 -1.74 1.19 -1.25
C TRP A 141 -1.60 1.63 0.20
N LEU A 142 -2.39 1.03 1.08
CA LEU A 142 -2.32 1.33 2.51
C LEU A 142 -0.96 0.91 3.11
N ALA A 143 -0.35 -0.16 2.61
CA ALA A 143 0.98 -0.60 3.02
C ALA A 143 2.06 0.42 2.65
N HIS A 144 2.03 0.99 1.43
CA HIS A 144 2.96 2.06 1.04
C HIS A 144 2.77 3.30 1.90
N TYR A 145 1.52 3.71 2.15
CA TYR A 145 1.24 4.82 3.06
C TYR A 145 1.82 4.57 4.46
N LYS A 146 1.55 3.40 5.06
CA LYS A 146 2.11 3.03 6.38
C LYS A 146 3.64 3.02 6.38
N MET A 147 4.24 2.56 5.28
CA MET A 147 5.70 2.47 5.15
C MET A 147 6.38 3.83 5.15
N PHE A 148 5.89 4.77 4.33
CA PHE A 148 6.58 6.04 4.10
C PHE A 148 6.05 7.21 4.93
N CYS A 149 4.82 7.11 5.46
CA CYS A 149 4.19 8.18 6.24
C CYS A 149 4.16 7.92 7.75
N GLU A 150 4.12 6.65 8.20
CA GLU A 150 3.98 6.33 9.64
C GLU A 150 5.28 5.84 10.29
N LYS A 151 6.24 5.32 9.52
CA LYS A 151 7.44 4.67 10.05
C LYS A 151 8.73 5.36 9.61
N ASP A 152 9.73 5.34 10.49
CA ASP A 152 11.08 5.80 10.17
C ASP A 152 11.83 4.77 9.33
N MET A 153 12.13 5.16 8.08
CA MET A 153 12.83 4.35 7.08
C MET A 153 14.24 4.88 6.80
N SER A 154 14.72 5.86 7.57
CA SER A 154 16.00 6.56 7.36
C SER A 154 17.19 5.61 7.22
N TRP A 155 17.26 4.58 8.08
CA TRP A 155 18.36 3.62 8.07
C TRP A 155 18.46 2.81 6.77
N MET A 156 17.34 2.57 6.08
CA MET A 156 17.34 1.94 4.75
C MET A 156 17.58 2.95 3.64
N ASP A 157 17.05 4.16 3.81
CA ASP A 157 17.21 5.27 2.87
C ASP A 157 18.70 5.66 2.66
N GLU A 158 19.52 5.48 3.70
CA GLU A 158 20.98 5.63 3.62
C GLU A 158 21.62 4.80 2.51
N GLN A 159 21.09 3.61 2.19
CA GLN A 159 21.61 2.72 1.16
C GLN A 159 20.74 2.69 -0.11
N LEU A 160 19.43 2.83 0.04
CA LEU A 160 18.47 2.66 -1.06
C LEU A 160 18.10 3.97 -1.75
N HIS A 161 18.34 5.12 -1.11
CA HIS A 161 18.12 6.45 -1.67
C HIS A 161 16.72 6.62 -2.28
N PHE A 162 15.68 6.52 -1.45
CA PHE A 162 14.29 6.57 -1.88
C PHE A 162 13.91 7.96 -2.43
N HIS A 163 13.35 7.95 -3.63
CA HIS A 163 12.84 9.15 -4.29
C HIS A 163 11.36 9.33 -3.97
N TRP A 164 10.96 10.57 -3.67
CA TRP A 164 9.60 10.89 -3.27
C TRP A 164 8.54 10.46 -4.29
N TRP A 165 8.76 10.74 -5.58
CA TRP A 165 7.79 10.40 -6.62
C TRP A 165 7.82 8.92 -7.01
N LYS A 166 9.02 8.38 -7.26
CA LYS A 166 9.20 7.03 -7.79
C LYS A 166 8.90 5.94 -6.75
N ASP A 167 9.34 6.13 -5.52
CA ASP A 167 9.38 5.04 -4.53
C ASP A 167 8.29 5.18 -3.46
N LYS A 168 7.91 6.41 -3.09
CA LYS A 168 6.90 6.63 -2.02
C LYS A 168 5.46 6.52 -2.51
N ILE A 169 5.23 6.63 -3.82
CA ILE A 169 3.91 6.55 -4.44
C ILE A 169 3.80 5.23 -5.22
N PRO A 170 2.78 4.38 -4.96
CA PRO A 170 2.59 3.15 -5.70
C PRO A 170 2.51 3.38 -7.22
N MET A 171 3.10 2.50 -8.03
CA MET A 171 3.02 2.62 -9.49
C MET A 171 1.57 2.63 -10.00
N THR A 172 0.68 1.87 -9.36
CA THR A 172 -0.75 1.87 -9.72
C THR A 172 -1.44 3.20 -9.38
N ALA A 173 -0.95 3.96 -8.40
CA ALA A 173 -1.46 5.31 -8.12
C ALA A 173 -1.06 6.31 -9.20
N HIS A 174 0.14 6.18 -9.76
CA HIS A 174 0.54 6.97 -10.93
C HIS A 174 -0.41 6.74 -12.11
N ILE A 175 -0.76 5.48 -12.39
CA ILE A 175 -1.72 5.14 -13.46
C ILE A 175 -3.06 5.82 -13.22
N VAL A 176 -3.59 5.77 -11.99
CA VAL A 176 -4.85 6.45 -11.63
C VAL A 176 -4.75 7.96 -11.84
N ILE A 177 -3.64 8.59 -11.43
CA ILE A 177 -3.41 10.03 -11.64
C ILE A 177 -3.37 10.35 -13.14
N TYR A 178 -2.67 9.58 -13.96
CA TYR A 178 -2.61 9.82 -15.40
C TYR A 178 -3.97 9.65 -16.08
N ILE A 179 -4.76 8.64 -15.69
CA ILE A 179 -6.12 8.44 -16.21
C ILE A 179 -7.03 9.61 -15.81
N LEU A 180 -6.93 10.10 -14.57
CA LEU A 180 -7.69 11.25 -14.12
C LEU A 180 -7.32 12.51 -14.91
N LEU A 181 -6.03 12.79 -15.07
CA LEU A 181 -5.55 13.93 -15.88
C LEU A 181 -6.02 13.83 -17.34
N LEU A 182 -5.95 12.63 -17.94
CA LEU A 182 -6.44 12.39 -19.30
C LEU A 182 -7.95 12.61 -19.40
N SER A 183 -8.72 12.10 -18.44
CA SER A 183 -10.18 12.26 -18.41
C SER A 183 -10.59 13.73 -18.30
N ILE A 184 -9.89 14.48 -17.44
CA ILE A 184 -10.07 15.92 -17.28
C ILE A 184 -9.72 16.64 -18.59
N PHE A 185 -8.59 16.29 -19.20
CA PHE A 185 -8.14 16.87 -20.46
C PHE A 185 -9.16 16.64 -21.58
N VAL A 186 -9.62 15.40 -21.76
CA VAL A 186 -10.66 15.03 -22.74
C VAL A 186 -11.95 15.79 -22.48
N TYR A 187 -12.39 15.88 -21.22
CA TYR A 187 -13.57 16.66 -20.85
C TYR A 187 -13.46 18.12 -21.29
N TYR A 188 -12.32 18.78 -21.02
CA TYR A 188 -12.11 20.17 -21.44
C TYR A 188 -12.01 20.33 -22.96
N CYS A 189 -11.40 19.37 -23.66
CA CYS A 189 -11.35 19.39 -25.12
C CYS A 189 -12.73 19.31 -25.76
N VAL A 190 -13.65 18.52 -25.18
CA VAL A 190 -15.04 18.42 -25.65
C VAL A 190 -15.86 19.65 -25.27
N LYS A 191 -15.65 20.21 -24.07
CA LYS A 191 -16.46 21.33 -23.56
C LYS A 191 -16.06 22.69 -24.10
N ILE A 192 -14.79 22.91 -24.43
CA ILE A 192 -14.32 24.19 -24.98
C ILE A 192 -14.54 24.18 -26.50
N PRO A 193 -15.42 25.05 -27.05
CA PRO A 193 -15.81 25.00 -28.46
C PRO A 193 -14.63 25.04 -29.43
N VAL A 194 -13.63 25.90 -29.16
CA VAL A 194 -12.43 26.07 -29.99
C VAL A 194 -11.58 24.80 -30.05
N LEU A 195 -11.38 24.13 -28.90
CA LEU A 195 -10.64 22.87 -28.83
C LEU A 195 -11.44 21.73 -29.47
N ASN A 196 -12.75 21.69 -29.24
CA ASN A 196 -13.64 20.67 -29.81
C ASN A 196 -13.63 20.72 -31.34
N GLU A 197 -13.75 21.92 -31.94
CA GLU A 197 -13.66 22.09 -33.40
C GLU A 197 -12.29 21.69 -33.96
N PHE A 198 -11.20 22.04 -33.26
CA PHE A 198 -9.84 21.66 -33.66
C PHE A 198 -9.65 20.14 -33.69
N PHE A 199 -10.06 19.43 -32.61
CA PHE A 199 -9.95 17.99 -32.55
C PHE A 199 -10.91 17.29 -33.53
N CYS A 200 -12.13 17.77 -33.70
CA CYS A 200 -13.04 17.24 -34.71
C CYS A 200 -12.44 17.35 -36.12
N LYS A 201 -11.81 18.47 -36.49
CA LYS A 201 -11.14 18.58 -37.79
C LYS A 201 -10.01 17.57 -37.97
N ILE A 202 -9.23 17.29 -36.93
CA ILE A 202 -8.12 16.31 -36.98
C ILE A 202 -8.65 14.88 -37.10
N PHE A 203 -9.69 14.51 -36.34
CA PHE A 203 -10.22 13.14 -36.31
C PHE A 203 -11.21 12.81 -37.43
N TYR A 204 -11.87 13.80 -38.04
CA TYR A 204 -12.79 13.63 -39.18
C TYR A 204 -12.16 13.92 -40.56
N LEU A 205 -10.86 14.20 -40.64
CA LEU A 205 -10.11 14.17 -41.90
C LEU A 205 -9.67 12.73 -42.22
N GLN A 206 -10.64 11.90 -42.61
CA GLN A 206 -10.48 10.73 -43.47
C GLN A 206 -11.53 10.78 -44.58
#